data_AF-A0A3R6TQ82-F1
#
_entry.id   AF-A0A3R6TQ82-F1
#
_cell.length_a   1.000
_cell.length_b   1.000
_cell.length_c   1.000
_cell.angle_alpha   90.00
_cell.angle_beta   90.00
_cell.angle_gamma   90.00
#
_symmetry.space_group_name_H-M   'P 1'
#
loop_
_entity.id
_entity.type
_entity.pdbx_description
1 polymer ?
#
loop_
_entity_poly.entity_id
_entity_poly.type
_entity_poly.pdbx_seq_one_letter_code
_entity_poly.pdbx_strand_id
1 'polypeptide(L)'
;MKRVLFTVALCVAASTSFAQKKAVGEAQSIAKSNNADFGEARTLIKGALENPETKDDAKTWYVAGFIEDQQFNAERTKQILGQQPNEPVMYEALYGILPYFQKAYELDQQPNEKGKVKPRFTKDIKSILSANHIYLFNGGAYYFDQKDYKKAYDFFNQYVEISELPMFAGTQTAEKDSTFMTVQFYAAVAATQLGDSKIAIAALDRAKNTEYRQSDIYQYLCYEYGEVLRDSVNLEKTLEEGLVKFPEDPYYLMSLINIYIYSNRNEKALEYLNIAIQKNPDDATLYNAIGRVYETGFKDYDNAEKYLKLALEKDPNLTDALSSLGRLYYNQAVNKQSEANMINDSKKYQDELNIAKELFKKALPYFKKAHEAEPAKMDNMIGLRGIYYNLNMGPELEAIEAEMNQQ
;
A
#
# COMPACT_ATOMS: atom_id res chain seq x y z
N MET A 1 -46.42 14.90 -50.98
CA MET A 1 -45.72 15.40 -49.78
C MET A 1 -44.86 14.36 -49.07
N LYS A 2 -45.33 13.14 -48.77
CA LYS A 2 -44.51 12.11 -48.09
C LYS A 2 -43.22 11.70 -48.83
N ARG A 3 -43.24 11.60 -50.17
CA ARG A 3 -42.02 11.31 -50.96
C ARG A 3 -41.02 12.48 -50.97
N VAL A 4 -41.48 13.73 -51.06
CA VAL A 4 -40.62 14.93 -51.05
C VAL A 4 -39.98 15.14 -49.67
N LEU A 5 -40.72 14.89 -48.58
CA LEU A 5 -40.18 14.92 -47.22
C LEU A 5 -39.13 13.82 -46.99
N PHE A 6 -39.33 12.62 -47.55
CA PHE A 6 -38.33 11.56 -47.52
C PHE A 6 -37.07 11.93 -48.31
N THR A 7 -37.20 12.53 -49.50
CA THR A 7 -36.05 12.96 -50.31
C THR A 7 -35.29 14.11 -49.68
N VAL A 8 -35.98 15.10 -49.09
CA VAL A 8 -35.33 16.21 -48.37
C VAL A 8 -34.64 15.72 -47.09
N ALA A 9 -35.26 14.82 -46.32
CA ALA A 9 -34.61 14.20 -45.16
C ALA A 9 -33.38 13.35 -45.56
N LEU A 10 -33.43 12.62 -46.67
CA LEU A 10 -32.27 11.90 -47.23
C LEU A 10 -31.17 12.84 -47.70
N CYS A 11 -31.50 13.98 -48.33
CA CYS A 11 -30.52 14.96 -48.77
C CYS A 11 -29.87 15.72 -47.61
N VAL A 12 -30.59 15.95 -46.50
CA VAL A 12 -30.05 16.56 -45.27
C VAL A 12 -29.19 15.56 -44.48
N ALA A 13 -29.60 14.29 -44.40
CA ALA A 13 -28.77 13.23 -43.81
C ALA A 13 -27.50 12.96 -44.65
N ALA A 14 -27.63 12.99 -45.98
CA ALA A 14 -26.50 12.81 -46.89
C ALA A 14 -25.58 14.04 -46.99
N SER A 15 -25.97 15.24 -46.54
CA SER A 15 -25.07 16.41 -46.57
C SER A 15 -24.28 16.57 -45.29
N THR A 16 -24.86 16.19 -44.14
CA THR A 16 -24.16 16.14 -42.85
C THR A 16 -23.13 15.01 -42.79
N SER A 17 -23.37 13.92 -43.52
CA SER A 17 -22.44 12.78 -43.63
C SER A 17 -21.11 13.09 -44.32
N PHE A 18 -21.15 13.70 -45.51
CA PHE A 18 -19.93 14.11 -46.22
C PHE A 18 -19.15 15.16 -45.45
N ALA A 19 -19.83 16.02 -44.68
CA ALA A 19 -19.18 17.02 -43.86
C ALA A 19 -18.30 16.40 -42.76
N GLN A 20 -18.77 15.35 -42.08
CA GLN A 20 -17.97 14.73 -40.99
C GLN A 20 -16.78 13.92 -41.51
N LYS A 21 -16.92 13.20 -42.63
CA LYS A 21 -15.75 12.54 -43.27
C LYS A 21 -14.70 13.55 -43.74
N LYS A 22 -15.13 14.72 -44.21
CA LYS A 22 -14.24 15.83 -44.55
C LYS A 22 -13.56 16.40 -43.30
N ALA A 23 -14.31 16.59 -42.21
CA ALA A 23 -13.78 17.06 -40.92
C ALA A 23 -12.67 16.16 -40.38
N VAL A 24 -12.79 14.82 -40.51
CA VAL A 24 -11.71 13.89 -40.15
C VAL A 24 -10.43 14.17 -40.95
N GLY A 25 -10.55 14.42 -42.27
CA GLY A 25 -9.41 14.76 -43.12
C GLY A 25 -8.80 16.12 -42.79
N GLU A 26 -9.64 17.12 -42.52
CA GLU A 26 -9.22 18.47 -42.12
C GLU A 26 -8.49 18.46 -40.77
N ALA A 27 -9.04 17.77 -39.77
CA ALA A 27 -8.41 17.61 -38.46
C ALA A 27 -7.02 16.96 -38.58
N GLN A 28 -6.89 15.91 -39.40
CA GLN A 28 -5.60 15.28 -39.67
C GLN A 28 -4.62 16.21 -40.38
N SER A 29 -5.10 17.05 -41.30
CA SER A 29 -4.24 18.03 -42.00
C SER A 29 -3.74 19.12 -41.06
N ILE A 30 -4.60 19.62 -40.18
CA ILE A 30 -4.23 20.63 -39.17
C ILE A 30 -3.16 20.06 -38.23
N ALA A 31 -3.34 18.83 -37.74
CA ALA A 31 -2.39 18.18 -36.85
C ALA A 31 -1.00 17.92 -37.48
N LYS A 32 -0.90 17.85 -38.82
CA LYS A 32 0.37 17.69 -39.54
C LYS A 32 1.08 19.02 -39.85
N SER A 33 0.43 20.15 -39.59
CA SER A 33 0.98 21.48 -39.87
C SER A 33 2.14 21.80 -38.92
N ASN A 34 3.14 22.54 -39.41
CA ASN A 34 4.24 23.04 -38.57
C ASN A 34 3.76 23.97 -37.45
N ASN A 35 2.64 24.67 -37.66
CA ASN A 35 1.97 25.51 -36.67
C ASN A 35 0.58 24.94 -36.39
N ALA A 36 0.51 23.66 -36.03
CA ALA A 36 -0.75 22.97 -35.79
C ALA A 36 -1.58 23.64 -34.68
N ASP A 37 -2.85 23.91 -34.98
CA ASP A 37 -3.85 24.23 -33.95
C ASP A 37 -4.51 22.93 -33.49
N PHE A 38 -3.94 22.31 -32.45
CA PHE A 38 -4.47 21.07 -31.90
C PHE A 38 -5.85 21.26 -31.23
N GLY A 39 -6.22 22.48 -30.83
CA GLY A 39 -7.55 22.78 -30.30
C GLY A 39 -8.61 22.71 -31.41
N GLU A 40 -8.32 23.31 -32.57
CA GLU A 40 -9.16 23.21 -33.77
C GLU A 40 -9.28 21.77 -34.25
N ALA A 41 -8.16 21.04 -34.36
CA ALA A 41 -8.17 19.64 -34.77
C ALA A 41 -9.02 18.75 -33.84
N ARG A 42 -8.91 18.94 -32.51
CA ARG A 42 -9.76 18.24 -31.52
C ARG A 42 -11.24 18.59 -31.66
N THR A 43 -11.55 19.86 -31.93
CA THR A 43 -12.94 20.31 -32.12
C THR A 43 -13.57 19.64 -33.34
N LEU A 44 -12.84 19.59 -34.45
CA LEU A 44 -13.30 18.92 -35.68
C LEU A 44 -13.46 17.41 -35.49
N ILE A 45 -12.49 16.74 -34.86
CA ILE A 45 -12.57 15.27 -34.69
C ILE A 45 -13.66 14.85 -33.70
N LYS A 46 -13.95 15.67 -32.68
CA LYS A 46 -15.00 15.39 -31.69
C LYS A 46 -16.37 15.20 -32.34
N GLY A 47 -16.73 16.06 -33.30
CA GLY A 47 -17.99 15.94 -34.04
C GLY A 47 -18.09 14.62 -34.83
N ALA A 48 -16.98 14.15 -35.39
CA ALA A 48 -16.93 12.90 -36.13
C ALA A 48 -16.97 11.65 -35.22
N LEU A 49 -16.40 11.72 -34.01
CA LEU A 49 -16.44 10.62 -33.04
C LEU A 49 -17.87 10.30 -32.55
N GLU A 50 -18.76 11.29 -32.54
CA GLU A 50 -20.16 11.14 -32.12
C GLU A 50 -21.12 10.86 -33.29
N ASN A 51 -20.69 11.12 -34.53
CA ASN A 51 -21.55 11.05 -35.70
C ASN A 51 -21.81 9.59 -36.12
N PRO A 52 -23.09 9.19 -36.37
CA PRO A 52 -23.46 7.81 -36.69
C PRO A 52 -22.73 7.16 -37.87
N GLU A 53 -22.19 7.95 -38.82
CA GLU A 53 -21.51 7.42 -39.99
C GLU A 53 -19.99 7.32 -39.86
N THR A 54 -19.42 7.99 -38.86
CA THR A 54 -17.96 8.10 -38.69
C THR A 54 -17.48 7.55 -37.34
N LYS A 55 -18.38 7.40 -36.35
CA LYS A 55 -18.08 6.76 -35.06
C LYS A 55 -17.66 5.29 -35.17
N ASP A 56 -18.08 4.60 -36.24
CA ASP A 56 -17.72 3.20 -36.50
C ASP A 56 -16.64 3.07 -37.59
N ASP A 57 -16.06 4.20 -38.04
CA ASP A 57 -14.91 4.22 -38.96
C ASP A 57 -13.59 4.25 -38.16
N ALA A 58 -12.74 3.24 -38.36
CA ALA A 58 -11.41 3.15 -37.75
C ALA A 58 -10.55 4.40 -38.01
N LYS A 59 -10.72 5.06 -39.16
CA LYS A 59 -9.96 6.28 -39.50
C LYS A 59 -10.27 7.42 -38.54
N THR A 60 -11.51 7.57 -38.11
CA THR A 60 -11.94 8.65 -37.20
C THR A 60 -11.18 8.55 -35.87
N TRP A 61 -11.17 7.36 -35.29
CA TRP A 61 -10.46 7.07 -34.04
C TRP A 61 -8.94 7.14 -34.20
N TYR A 62 -8.41 6.66 -35.34
CA TYR A 62 -6.99 6.79 -35.64
C TYR A 62 -6.57 8.27 -35.70
N VAL A 63 -7.35 9.13 -36.36
CA VAL A 63 -7.05 10.56 -36.43
C VAL A 63 -7.11 11.22 -35.06
N ALA A 64 -8.05 10.83 -34.19
CA ALA A 64 -8.11 11.33 -32.81
C ALA A 64 -6.82 11.00 -32.04
N GLY A 65 -6.38 9.75 -32.03
CA GLY A 65 -5.12 9.37 -31.38
C GLY A 65 -3.88 9.99 -32.03
N PHE A 66 -3.91 10.19 -33.35
CA PHE A 66 -2.85 10.87 -34.09
C PHE A 66 -2.73 12.36 -33.70
N ILE A 67 -3.84 13.06 -33.50
CA ILE A 67 -3.83 14.46 -33.02
C ILE A 67 -3.11 14.55 -31.67
N GLU A 68 -3.41 13.64 -30.75
CA GLU A 68 -2.77 13.59 -29.43
C GLU A 68 -1.28 13.25 -29.53
N ASP A 69 -0.89 12.27 -30.36
CA ASP A 69 0.51 11.97 -30.63
C ASP A 69 1.28 13.18 -31.19
N GLN A 70 0.68 13.94 -32.11
CA GLN A 70 1.32 15.13 -32.66
C GLN A 70 1.46 16.26 -31.61
N GLN A 71 0.47 16.46 -30.74
CA GLN A 71 0.59 17.41 -29.63
C GLN A 71 1.70 17.00 -28.66
N PHE A 72 1.76 15.72 -28.28
CA PHE A 72 2.81 15.19 -27.43
C PHE A 72 4.19 15.41 -28.06
N ASN A 73 4.35 15.08 -29.34
CA ASN A 73 5.61 15.26 -30.06
C ASN A 73 6.02 16.73 -30.21
N ALA A 74 5.07 17.65 -30.35
CA ALA A 74 5.34 19.08 -30.41
C ALA A 74 5.95 19.59 -29.09
N GLU A 75 5.40 19.20 -27.94
CA GLU A 75 5.97 19.56 -26.64
C GLU A 75 7.29 18.83 -26.36
N ARG A 76 7.38 17.53 -26.67
CA ARG A 76 8.62 16.75 -26.53
C ARG A 76 9.77 17.33 -27.36
N THR A 77 9.48 17.88 -28.54
CA THR A 77 10.49 18.54 -29.38
C THR A 77 11.07 19.78 -28.70
N LYS A 78 10.25 20.57 -27.98
CA LYS A 78 10.76 21.70 -27.18
C LYS A 78 11.78 21.22 -26.14
N GLN A 79 11.46 20.13 -25.43
CA GLN A 79 12.35 19.52 -24.45
C GLN A 79 13.69 19.08 -25.07
N ILE A 80 13.66 18.42 -26.22
CA ILE A 80 14.88 17.98 -26.95
C ILE A 80 15.74 19.19 -27.37
N LEU A 81 15.11 20.32 -27.71
CA LEU A 81 15.79 21.57 -28.06
C LEU A 81 16.25 22.38 -26.83
N GLY A 82 16.10 21.85 -25.62
CA GLY A 82 16.46 22.53 -24.36
C GLY A 82 15.49 23.64 -23.96
N GLN A 83 14.31 23.70 -24.58
CA GLN A 83 13.24 24.61 -24.21
C GLN A 83 12.34 23.95 -23.15
N GLN A 84 11.66 24.76 -22.34
CA GLN A 84 10.69 24.26 -21.36
C GLN A 84 9.39 23.84 -22.08
N PRO A 85 9.00 22.55 -22.06
CA PRO A 85 7.72 22.12 -22.58
C PRO A 85 6.57 22.53 -21.64
N ASN A 86 5.35 22.56 -22.15
CA ASN A 86 4.17 22.60 -21.30
C ASN A 86 3.84 21.16 -20.86
N GLU A 87 4.39 20.73 -19.72
CA GLU A 87 4.28 19.34 -19.24
C GLU A 87 2.84 18.87 -19.04
N PRO A 88 1.90 19.64 -18.43
CA PRO A 88 0.50 19.25 -18.39
C PRO A 88 -0.07 18.95 -19.78
N VAL A 89 0.13 19.85 -20.75
CA VAL A 89 -0.38 19.65 -22.12
C VAL A 89 0.28 18.44 -22.79
N MET A 90 1.58 18.26 -22.58
CA MET A 90 2.35 17.14 -23.12
C MET A 90 1.81 15.80 -22.60
N TYR A 91 1.67 15.66 -21.28
CA TYR A 91 1.26 14.40 -20.68
C TYR A 91 -0.24 14.13 -20.87
N GLU A 92 -1.12 15.13 -20.80
CA GLU A 92 -2.54 14.93 -21.15
C GLU A 92 -2.71 14.40 -22.58
N ALA A 93 -1.92 14.91 -23.52
CA ALA A 93 -1.91 14.40 -24.89
C ALA A 93 -1.41 12.95 -24.93
N LEU A 94 -0.27 12.64 -24.30
CA LEU A 94 0.27 11.28 -24.23
C LEU A 94 -0.75 10.27 -23.67
N TYR A 95 -1.44 10.64 -22.59
CA TYR A 95 -2.48 9.83 -21.95
C TYR A 95 -3.65 9.51 -22.89
N GLY A 96 -4.04 10.47 -23.73
CA GLY A 96 -5.16 10.35 -24.66
C GLY A 96 -4.91 9.41 -25.85
N ILE A 97 -3.65 9.05 -26.15
CA ILE A 97 -3.30 8.27 -27.33
C ILE A 97 -3.90 6.86 -27.30
N LEU A 98 -3.68 6.11 -26.21
CA LEU A 98 -4.01 4.69 -26.15
C LEU A 98 -5.51 4.42 -26.33
N PRO A 99 -6.45 5.09 -25.63
CA PRO A 99 -7.88 4.80 -25.78
C PRO A 99 -8.38 4.98 -27.22
N TYR A 100 -7.92 6.03 -27.91
CA TYR A 100 -8.28 6.26 -29.31
C TYR A 100 -7.72 5.18 -30.24
N PHE A 101 -6.47 4.78 -30.04
CA PHE A 101 -5.84 3.73 -30.85
C PHE A 101 -6.39 2.33 -30.59
N GLN A 102 -6.79 2.02 -29.36
CA GLN A 102 -7.48 0.76 -29.07
C GLN A 102 -8.79 0.68 -29.85
N LYS A 103 -9.58 1.76 -29.84
CA LYS A 103 -10.84 1.78 -30.59
C LYS A 103 -10.61 1.74 -32.11
N ALA A 104 -9.61 2.47 -32.60
CA ALA A 104 -9.22 2.42 -34.01
C ALA A 104 -8.78 1.01 -34.42
N TYR A 105 -7.95 0.35 -33.62
CA TYR A 105 -7.49 -1.01 -33.86
C TYR A 105 -8.64 -2.01 -33.85
N GLU A 106 -9.55 -1.95 -32.87
CA GLU A 106 -10.74 -2.80 -32.79
C GLU A 106 -11.56 -2.74 -34.10
N LEU A 107 -11.85 -1.53 -34.60
CA LEU A 107 -12.59 -1.31 -35.84
C LEU A 107 -11.79 -1.75 -37.08
N ASP A 108 -10.48 -1.54 -37.10
CA ASP A 108 -9.58 -1.89 -38.22
C ASP A 108 -9.39 -3.41 -38.39
N GLN A 109 -9.66 -4.19 -37.34
CA GLN A 109 -9.64 -5.66 -37.36
C GLN A 109 -10.98 -6.27 -37.81
N GLN A 110 -12.04 -5.49 -38.01
CA GLN A 110 -13.32 -6.05 -38.42
C GLN A 110 -13.28 -6.55 -39.88
N PRO A 111 -13.94 -7.68 -40.20
CA PRO A 111 -14.07 -8.12 -41.57
C PRO A 111 -14.87 -7.10 -42.39
N ASN A 112 -14.43 -6.82 -43.62
CA ASN A 112 -15.26 -6.06 -44.56
C ASN A 112 -16.48 -6.87 -45.03
N GLU A 113 -17.34 -6.27 -45.85
CA GLU A 113 -18.54 -6.91 -46.45
C GLU A 113 -18.24 -8.25 -47.17
N LYS A 114 -17.00 -8.50 -47.56
CA LYS A 114 -16.55 -9.74 -48.22
C LYS A 114 -15.92 -10.74 -47.22
N GLY A 115 -16.07 -10.52 -45.92
CA GLY A 115 -15.50 -11.35 -44.86
C GLY A 115 -13.98 -11.25 -44.71
N LYS A 116 -13.31 -10.32 -45.40
CA LYS A 116 -11.84 -10.18 -45.35
C LYS A 116 -11.44 -9.11 -44.33
N VAL A 117 -10.53 -9.45 -43.43
CA VAL A 117 -9.85 -8.50 -42.55
C VAL A 117 -8.68 -7.88 -43.32
N LYS A 118 -8.64 -6.54 -43.41
CA LYS A 118 -7.60 -5.78 -44.11
C LYS A 118 -7.23 -4.53 -43.31
N PRO A 119 -6.41 -4.69 -42.26
CA PRO A 119 -6.07 -3.57 -41.38
C PRO A 119 -5.26 -2.51 -42.13
N ARG A 120 -5.60 -1.24 -41.92
CA ARG A 120 -4.97 -0.07 -42.54
C ARG A 120 -4.09 0.70 -41.57
N PHE A 121 -4.43 0.69 -40.29
CA PHE A 121 -3.81 1.54 -39.26
C PHE A 121 -2.96 0.76 -38.26
N THR A 122 -3.10 -0.57 -38.22
CA THR A 122 -2.40 -1.43 -37.27
C THR A 122 -0.88 -1.21 -37.22
N LYS A 123 -0.22 -1.06 -38.37
CA LYS A 123 1.24 -0.83 -38.41
C LYS A 123 1.62 0.51 -37.78
N ASP A 124 0.87 1.56 -38.09
CA ASP A 124 1.13 2.92 -37.61
C ASP A 124 0.82 3.02 -36.11
N ILE A 125 -0.32 2.48 -35.66
CA ILE A 125 -0.69 2.38 -34.24
C ILE A 125 0.41 1.66 -33.45
N LYS A 126 0.85 0.48 -33.92
CA LYS A 126 1.93 -0.27 -33.27
C LYS A 126 3.22 0.55 -33.18
N SER A 127 3.59 1.26 -34.24
CA SER A 127 4.79 2.10 -34.27
C SER A 127 4.71 3.26 -33.27
N ILE A 128 3.58 3.96 -33.22
CA ILE A 128 3.40 5.13 -32.35
C ILE A 128 3.37 4.70 -30.88
N LEU A 129 2.58 3.67 -30.54
CA LEU A 129 2.51 3.16 -29.17
C LEU A 129 3.88 2.66 -28.69
N SER A 130 4.66 1.97 -29.53
CA SER A 130 6.02 1.55 -29.17
C SER A 130 6.96 2.74 -28.92
N ALA A 131 6.91 3.76 -29.79
CA ALA A 131 7.76 4.96 -29.66
C ALA A 131 7.42 5.78 -28.40
N ASN A 132 6.15 5.81 -28.00
CA ASN A 132 5.68 6.59 -26.87
C ASN A 132 5.68 5.82 -25.53
N HIS A 133 5.86 4.50 -25.56
CA HIS A 133 5.72 3.59 -24.41
C HIS A 133 6.54 4.04 -23.19
N ILE A 134 7.82 4.34 -23.38
CA ILE A 134 8.71 4.74 -22.26
C ILE A 134 8.27 6.06 -21.60
N TYR A 135 7.63 6.96 -22.33
CA TYR A 135 7.21 8.26 -21.81
C TYR A 135 5.99 8.16 -20.88
N LEU A 136 5.26 7.04 -20.90
CA LEU A 136 4.17 6.79 -19.94
C LEU A 136 4.71 6.66 -18.52
N PHE A 137 5.91 6.08 -18.35
CA PHE A 137 6.58 6.06 -17.05
C PHE A 137 6.91 7.49 -16.57
N ASN A 138 7.40 8.36 -17.47
CA ASN A 138 7.69 9.76 -17.14
C ASN A 138 6.42 10.54 -16.78
N GLY A 139 5.32 10.33 -17.52
CA GLY A 139 4.02 10.94 -17.19
C GLY A 139 3.49 10.46 -15.84
N GLY A 140 3.63 9.16 -15.55
CA GLY A 140 3.28 8.61 -14.25
C GLY A 140 4.09 9.23 -13.12
N ALA A 141 5.42 9.35 -13.29
CA ALA A 141 6.29 10.01 -12.32
C ALA A 141 5.94 11.48 -12.10
N TYR A 142 5.65 12.22 -13.18
CA TYR A 142 5.22 13.62 -13.12
C TYR A 142 3.97 13.79 -12.24
N TYR A 143 2.91 13.03 -12.49
CA TYR A 143 1.69 13.14 -11.67
C TYR A 143 1.86 12.57 -10.26
N PHE A 144 2.76 11.61 -10.07
CA PHE A 144 3.11 11.09 -8.75
C PHE A 144 3.74 12.19 -7.88
N ASP A 145 4.67 12.97 -8.42
CA ASP A 145 5.31 14.10 -7.72
C ASP A 145 4.30 15.20 -7.38
N GLN A 146 3.28 15.40 -8.22
CA GLN A 146 2.16 16.31 -7.96
C GLN A 146 1.12 15.75 -6.98
N LYS A 147 1.30 14.50 -6.51
CA LYS A 147 0.36 13.76 -5.66
C LYS A 147 -1.01 13.52 -6.30
N ASP A 148 -1.10 13.63 -7.64
CA ASP A 148 -2.26 13.15 -8.40
C ASP A 148 -2.08 11.64 -8.65
N TYR A 149 -2.28 10.87 -7.58
CA TYR A 149 -2.03 9.43 -7.59
C TYR A 149 -2.95 8.67 -8.54
N LYS A 150 -4.12 9.23 -8.85
CA LYS A 150 -5.03 8.63 -9.82
C LYS A 150 -4.41 8.69 -11.22
N LYS A 151 -3.98 9.87 -11.67
CA LYS A 151 -3.32 9.99 -12.97
C LYS A 151 -2.02 9.21 -13.00
N ALA A 152 -1.20 9.30 -11.95
CA ALA A 152 0.03 8.52 -11.85
C ALA A 152 -0.23 7.02 -12.08
N TYR A 153 -1.20 6.44 -11.36
CA TYR A 153 -1.63 5.06 -11.54
C TYR A 153 -2.10 4.78 -12.97
N ASP A 154 -2.95 5.64 -13.54
CA ASP A 154 -3.49 5.43 -14.88
C ASP A 154 -2.38 5.41 -15.95
N PHE A 155 -1.37 6.29 -15.84
CA PHE A 155 -0.18 6.28 -16.72
C PHE A 155 0.64 5.00 -16.59
N PHE A 156 0.98 4.59 -15.36
CA PHE A 156 1.72 3.36 -15.13
C PHE A 156 0.92 2.14 -15.61
N ASN A 157 -0.40 2.14 -15.45
CA ASN A 157 -1.25 1.07 -15.95
C ASN A 157 -1.31 1.03 -17.48
N GLN A 158 -1.38 2.19 -18.17
CA GLN A 158 -1.30 2.22 -19.65
C GLN A 158 0.02 1.66 -20.17
N TYR A 159 1.14 1.93 -19.49
CA TYR A 159 2.43 1.33 -19.83
C TYR A 159 2.35 -0.21 -19.79
N VAL A 160 1.80 -0.76 -18.71
CA VAL A 160 1.65 -2.21 -18.54
C VAL A 160 0.70 -2.79 -19.59
N GLU A 161 -0.44 -2.14 -19.81
CA GLU A 161 -1.45 -2.56 -20.78
C GLU A 161 -0.88 -2.62 -22.20
N ILE A 162 -0.14 -1.60 -22.64
CA ILE A 162 0.53 -1.60 -23.95
C ILE A 162 1.50 -2.77 -24.07
N SER A 163 2.26 -3.07 -23.03
CA SER A 163 3.21 -4.18 -23.02
C SER A 163 2.52 -5.54 -23.20
N GLU A 164 1.26 -5.66 -22.75
CA GLU A 164 0.49 -6.90 -22.78
C GLU A 164 -0.42 -7.03 -24.02
N LEU A 165 -0.54 -5.99 -24.86
CA LEU A 165 -1.34 -6.06 -26.08
C LEU A 165 -0.78 -7.14 -27.05
N PRO A 166 -1.64 -7.99 -27.65
CA PRO A 166 -1.20 -9.06 -28.54
C PRO A 166 -0.33 -8.60 -29.72
N MET A 167 -0.51 -7.36 -30.19
CA MET A 167 0.27 -6.80 -31.30
C MET A 167 1.76 -6.63 -30.97
N PHE A 168 2.14 -6.59 -29.69
CA PHE A 168 3.52 -6.44 -29.23
C PHE A 168 4.20 -7.77 -28.87
N ALA A 169 3.50 -8.91 -28.92
CA ALA A 169 4.08 -10.21 -28.64
C ALA A 169 5.37 -10.45 -29.46
N GLY A 170 6.46 -10.78 -28.77
CA GLY A 170 7.78 -11.01 -29.36
C GLY A 170 8.56 -9.74 -29.74
N THR A 171 8.15 -8.57 -29.25
CA THR A 171 8.88 -7.30 -29.43
C THR A 171 9.42 -6.77 -28.09
N GLN A 172 10.38 -5.85 -28.13
CA GLN A 172 10.93 -5.19 -26.93
C GLN A 172 9.83 -4.60 -26.04
N THR A 173 8.79 -4.01 -26.62
CA THR A 173 7.68 -3.40 -25.87
C THR A 173 6.91 -4.41 -25.00
N ALA A 174 6.93 -5.71 -25.34
CA ALA A 174 6.29 -6.76 -24.54
C ALA A 174 7.25 -7.43 -23.54
N GLU A 175 8.52 -7.03 -23.48
CA GLU A 175 9.47 -7.61 -22.54
C GLU A 175 9.12 -7.20 -21.11
N LYS A 176 9.16 -8.17 -20.20
CA LYS A 176 8.98 -7.94 -18.76
C LYS A 176 10.33 -7.68 -18.11
N ASP A 177 11.03 -6.67 -18.63
CA ASP A 177 12.35 -6.26 -18.18
C ASP A 177 12.30 -5.51 -16.83
N SER A 178 13.45 -5.02 -16.37
CA SER A 178 13.54 -4.26 -15.12
C SER A 178 12.68 -3.00 -15.11
N THR A 179 12.50 -2.35 -16.27
CA THR A 179 11.65 -1.15 -16.37
C THR A 179 10.20 -1.53 -16.21
N PHE A 180 9.73 -2.60 -16.86
CA PHE A 180 8.38 -3.12 -16.66
C PHE A 180 8.08 -3.45 -15.20
N MET A 181 9.00 -4.14 -14.51
CA MET A 181 8.83 -4.47 -13.09
C MET A 181 8.81 -3.20 -12.21
N THR A 182 9.65 -2.21 -12.53
CA THR A 182 9.69 -0.92 -11.84
C THR A 182 8.37 -0.17 -12.01
N VAL A 183 7.83 -0.13 -13.23
CA VAL A 183 6.54 0.52 -13.53
C VAL A 183 5.41 -0.17 -12.77
N GLN A 184 5.38 -1.51 -12.72
CA GLN A 184 4.36 -2.24 -11.94
C GLN A 184 4.44 -1.90 -10.45
N PHE A 185 5.64 -1.79 -9.89
CA PHE A 185 5.82 -1.36 -8.51
C PHE A 185 5.27 0.05 -8.28
N TYR A 186 5.62 1.02 -9.12
CA TYR A 186 5.10 2.39 -8.97
C TYR A 186 3.60 2.51 -9.24
N ALA A 187 3.03 1.68 -10.12
CA ALA A 187 1.58 1.54 -10.25
C ALA A 187 0.96 1.11 -8.92
N ALA A 188 1.51 0.08 -8.27
CA ALA A 188 1.02 -0.41 -7.00
C ALA A 188 1.14 0.65 -5.88
N VAL A 189 2.27 1.35 -5.79
CA VAL A 189 2.44 2.44 -4.83
C VAL A 189 1.45 3.59 -5.08
N ALA A 190 1.28 4.02 -6.34
CA ALA A 190 0.30 5.05 -6.67
C ALA A 190 -1.13 4.61 -6.31
N ALA A 191 -1.48 3.34 -6.56
CA ALA A 191 -2.77 2.78 -6.21
C ALA A 191 -3.00 2.73 -4.68
N THR A 192 -1.99 2.38 -3.89
CA THR A 192 -2.06 2.46 -2.42
C THR A 192 -2.25 3.91 -1.95
N GLN A 193 -1.49 4.85 -2.49
CA GLN A 193 -1.58 6.27 -2.11
C GLN A 193 -2.90 6.94 -2.55
N LEU A 194 -3.57 6.38 -3.56
CA LEU A 194 -4.92 6.77 -3.96
C LEU A 194 -5.97 6.47 -2.86
N GLY A 195 -5.71 5.50 -1.99
CA GLY A 195 -6.61 5.11 -0.90
C GLY A 195 -7.81 4.26 -1.33
N ASP A 196 -7.83 3.76 -2.57
CA ASP A 196 -8.81 2.77 -3.04
C ASP A 196 -8.22 1.37 -2.91
N SER A 197 -8.53 0.68 -1.81
CA SER A 197 -7.97 -0.65 -1.51
C SER A 197 -8.25 -1.69 -2.59
N LYS A 198 -9.33 -1.57 -3.36
CA LYS A 198 -9.63 -2.52 -4.45
C LYS A 198 -8.60 -2.36 -5.57
N ILE A 199 -8.29 -1.12 -5.94
CA ILE A 199 -7.27 -0.82 -6.97
C ILE A 199 -5.88 -1.15 -6.42
N ALA A 200 -5.59 -0.77 -5.17
CA ALA A 200 -4.31 -1.03 -4.52
C ALA A 200 -3.97 -2.52 -4.48
N ILE A 201 -4.86 -3.36 -3.94
CA ILE A 201 -4.63 -4.80 -3.84
C ILE A 201 -4.47 -5.43 -5.22
N ALA A 202 -5.29 -5.06 -6.21
CA ALA A 202 -5.16 -5.60 -7.56
C ALA A 202 -3.80 -5.24 -8.21
N ALA A 203 -3.32 -4.01 -7.99
CA ALA A 203 -2.02 -3.57 -8.50
C ALA A 203 -0.85 -4.25 -7.76
N LEU A 204 -0.96 -4.39 -6.43
CA LEU A 204 0.01 -5.09 -5.59
C LEU A 204 0.10 -6.58 -5.93
N ASP A 205 -1.04 -7.27 -6.12
CA ASP A 205 -1.08 -8.67 -6.53
C ASP A 205 -0.45 -8.89 -7.91
N ARG A 206 -0.62 -7.93 -8.83
CA ARG A 206 0.08 -7.96 -10.11
C ARG A 206 1.59 -7.83 -9.92
N ALA A 207 2.03 -6.80 -9.19
CA ALA A 207 3.44 -6.50 -8.96
C ALA A 207 4.17 -7.59 -8.14
N LYS A 208 3.46 -8.28 -7.24
CA LYS A 208 3.94 -9.40 -6.42
C LYS A 208 4.52 -10.56 -7.24
N ASN A 209 4.14 -10.68 -8.51
CA ASN A 209 4.69 -11.67 -9.44
C ASN A 209 6.00 -11.22 -10.11
N THR A 210 6.61 -10.14 -9.63
CA THR A 210 7.91 -9.63 -10.08
C THR A 210 8.92 -9.64 -8.93
N GLU A 211 10.21 -9.74 -9.25
CA GLU A 211 11.28 -9.76 -8.25
C GLU A 211 11.67 -8.36 -7.75
N TYR A 212 11.25 -7.31 -8.45
CA TYR A 212 11.60 -5.93 -8.10
C TYR A 212 10.86 -5.50 -6.82
N ARG A 213 11.63 -5.25 -5.76
CA ARG A 213 11.11 -4.77 -4.47
C ARG A 213 9.96 -5.64 -3.92
N GLN A 214 10.07 -6.96 -4.11
CA GLN A 214 9.00 -7.90 -3.77
C GLN A 214 8.63 -7.86 -2.28
N SER A 215 9.60 -7.72 -1.35
CA SER A 215 9.31 -7.54 0.08
C SER A 215 8.44 -6.30 0.33
N ASP A 216 8.80 -5.15 -0.25
CA ASP A 216 8.01 -3.91 -0.09
C ASP A 216 6.56 -4.09 -0.57
N ILE A 217 6.34 -4.81 -1.67
CA ILE A 217 5.00 -5.11 -2.19
C ILE A 217 4.20 -5.92 -1.16
N TYR A 218 4.81 -6.94 -0.57
CA TYR A 218 4.20 -7.72 0.50
C TYR A 218 3.90 -6.87 1.74
N GLN A 219 4.77 -5.94 2.11
CA GLN A 219 4.54 -5.02 3.23
C GLN A 219 3.38 -4.06 2.94
N TYR A 220 3.24 -3.57 1.70
CA TYR A 220 2.08 -2.79 1.28
C TYR A 220 0.78 -3.60 1.32
N LEU A 221 0.80 -4.88 0.91
CA LEU A 221 -0.37 -5.76 1.09
C LEU A 221 -0.72 -5.93 2.58
N CYS A 222 0.29 -6.09 3.45
CA CYS A 222 0.07 -6.14 4.89
C CYS A 222 -0.52 -4.84 5.44
N TYR A 223 -0.10 -3.67 4.92
CA TYR A 223 -0.70 -2.38 5.26
C TYR A 223 -2.17 -2.30 4.84
N GLU A 224 -2.51 -2.68 3.59
CA GLU A 224 -3.90 -2.68 3.11
C GLU A 224 -4.79 -3.60 3.94
N TYR A 225 -4.36 -4.84 4.19
CA TYR A 225 -5.13 -5.78 4.97
C TYR A 225 -5.19 -5.41 6.45
N GLY A 226 -4.06 -5.01 7.06
CA GLY A 226 -3.95 -4.79 8.50
C GLY A 226 -4.46 -3.43 8.97
N GLU A 227 -4.12 -2.35 8.26
CA GLU A 227 -4.42 -0.99 8.72
C GLU A 227 -5.67 -0.41 8.08
N VAL A 228 -5.87 -0.65 6.78
CA VAL A 228 -6.99 -0.05 6.03
C VAL A 228 -8.25 -0.91 6.17
N LEU A 229 -8.17 -2.20 5.82
CA LEU A 229 -9.33 -3.09 5.78
C LEU A 229 -9.61 -3.81 7.11
N ARG A 230 -8.60 -3.89 8.01
CA ARG A 230 -8.66 -4.69 9.24
C ARG A 230 -9.02 -6.17 8.97
N ASP A 231 -8.59 -6.68 7.82
CA ASP A 231 -8.75 -8.07 7.39
C ASP A 231 -7.60 -8.92 7.96
N SER A 232 -7.83 -9.46 9.15
CA SER A 232 -6.84 -10.27 9.86
C SER A 232 -6.51 -11.59 9.15
N VAL A 233 -7.42 -12.13 8.35
CA VAL A 233 -7.23 -13.41 7.65
C VAL A 233 -6.24 -13.24 6.50
N ASN A 234 -6.47 -12.23 5.65
CA ASN A 234 -5.55 -11.97 4.54
C ASN A 234 -4.23 -11.35 5.02
N LEU A 235 -4.24 -10.58 6.12
CA LEU A 235 -3.01 -10.12 6.75
C LEU A 235 -2.12 -11.30 7.19
N GLU A 236 -2.66 -12.23 7.99
CA GLU A 236 -1.89 -13.38 8.47
C GLU A 236 -1.34 -14.21 7.31
N LYS A 237 -2.18 -14.52 6.33
CA LYS A 237 -1.77 -15.27 5.14
C LYS A 237 -0.63 -14.55 4.40
N THR A 238 -0.74 -13.24 4.22
CA THR A 238 0.29 -12.44 3.53
C THR A 238 1.60 -12.41 4.31
N LEU A 239 1.54 -12.31 5.64
CA LEU A 239 2.71 -12.36 6.51
C LEU A 239 3.38 -13.74 6.49
N GLU A 240 2.61 -14.83 6.53
CA GLU A 240 3.13 -16.20 6.43
C GLU A 240 3.84 -16.44 5.08
N GLU A 241 3.21 -16.03 3.98
CA GLU A 241 3.83 -16.08 2.65
C GLU A 241 5.10 -15.22 2.57
N GLY A 242 5.07 -14.02 3.17
CA GLY A 242 6.21 -13.11 3.25
C GLY A 242 7.37 -13.71 4.04
N LEU A 243 7.11 -14.34 5.18
CA LEU A 243 8.13 -15.01 5.99
C LEU A 243 8.81 -16.15 5.22
N VAL A 244 8.05 -16.93 4.44
CA VAL A 244 8.61 -18.01 3.62
C VAL A 244 9.51 -17.47 2.50
N LYS A 245 9.13 -16.36 1.87
CA LYS A 245 9.90 -15.75 0.77
C LYS A 245 11.09 -14.92 1.25
N PHE A 246 10.95 -14.25 2.39
CA PHE A 246 11.93 -13.31 2.93
C PHE A 246 12.29 -13.70 4.38
N PRO A 247 12.88 -14.90 4.60
CA PRO A 247 13.13 -15.42 5.94
C PRO A 247 14.15 -14.59 6.75
N GLU A 248 14.90 -13.72 6.08
CA GLU A 248 15.88 -12.81 6.68
C GLU A 248 15.33 -11.39 6.92
N ASP A 249 14.12 -11.10 6.45
CA ASP A 249 13.44 -9.83 6.74
C ASP A 249 12.67 -9.97 8.07
N PRO A 250 13.10 -9.29 9.14
CA PRO A 250 12.48 -9.42 10.45
C PRO A 250 11.03 -8.92 10.48
N TYR A 251 10.62 -8.10 9.51
CA TYR A 251 9.27 -7.54 9.46
C TYR A 251 8.19 -8.63 9.56
N TYR A 252 8.31 -9.71 8.80
CA TYR A 252 7.26 -10.73 8.73
C TYR A 252 7.18 -11.56 10.01
N LEU A 253 8.32 -12.01 10.53
CA LEU A 253 8.36 -12.80 11.77
C LEU A 253 7.85 -11.99 12.96
N MET A 254 8.32 -10.75 13.11
CA MET A 254 7.91 -9.88 14.22
C MET A 254 6.44 -9.46 14.10
N SER A 255 5.96 -9.20 12.88
CA SER A 255 4.54 -8.93 12.64
C SER A 255 3.66 -10.13 13.00
N LEU A 256 4.05 -11.35 12.63
CA LEU A 256 3.34 -12.59 12.99
C LEU A 256 3.26 -12.76 14.51
N ILE A 257 4.39 -12.62 15.21
CA ILE A 257 4.43 -12.67 16.68
C ILE A 257 3.44 -11.66 17.27
N ASN A 258 3.52 -10.40 16.84
CA ASN A 258 2.64 -9.34 17.34
C ASN A 258 1.17 -9.67 17.10
N ILE A 259 0.76 -10.07 15.89
CA ILE A 259 -0.65 -10.37 15.63
C ILE A 259 -1.14 -11.55 16.47
N TYR A 260 -0.31 -12.57 16.72
CA TYR A 260 -0.71 -13.71 17.56
C TYR A 260 -0.86 -13.32 19.02
N ILE A 261 0.03 -12.47 19.55
CA ILE A 261 -0.09 -11.92 20.90
C ILE A 261 -1.39 -11.09 21.01
N TYR A 262 -1.62 -10.13 20.11
CA TYR A 262 -2.79 -9.25 20.17
C TYR A 262 -4.12 -9.99 19.97
N SER A 263 -4.11 -11.10 19.24
CA SER A 263 -5.28 -11.96 19.03
C SER A 263 -5.44 -13.07 20.08
N ASN A 264 -4.63 -13.06 21.15
CA ASN A 264 -4.60 -14.09 22.21
C ASN A 264 -4.38 -15.53 21.69
N ARG A 265 -3.74 -15.68 20.53
CA ARG A 265 -3.36 -16.97 19.95
C ARG A 265 -1.98 -17.36 20.49
N ASN A 266 -1.94 -17.58 21.81
CA ASN A 266 -0.72 -17.63 22.61
C ASN A 266 0.22 -18.77 22.20
N GLU A 267 -0.32 -19.94 21.81
CA GLU A 267 0.49 -21.08 21.36
C GLU A 267 1.26 -20.75 20.09
N LYS A 268 0.60 -20.15 19.09
CA LYS A 268 1.27 -19.67 17.87
C LYS A 268 2.27 -18.57 18.19
N ALA A 269 1.93 -17.62 19.08
CA ALA A 269 2.88 -16.59 19.50
C ALA A 269 4.17 -17.20 20.07
N LEU A 270 4.06 -18.21 20.95
CA LEU A 270 5.22 -18.93 21.49
C LEU A 270 6.00 -19.69 20.41
N GLU A 271 5.33 -20.32 19.45
CA GLU A 271 6.00 -20.99 18.32
C GLU A 271 6.91 -20.02 17.57
N TYR A 272 6.37 -18.88 17.13
CA TYR A 272 7.14 -17.89 16.38
C TYR A 272 8.18 -17.14 17.22
N LEU A 273 7.90 -16.89 18.51
CA LEU A 273 8.91 -16.36 19.45
C LEU A 273 10.10 -17.30 19.60
N ASN A 274 9.86 -18.62 19.66
CA ASN A 274 10.93 -19.61 19.71
C ASN A 274 11.76 -19.64 18.41
N ILE A 275 11.12 -19.47 17.24
CA ILE A 275 11.83 -19.30 15.97
C ILE A 275 12.72 -18.05 16.00
N ALA A 276 12.19 -16.92 16.52
CA ALA A 276 12.95 -15.68 16.65
C ALA A 276 14.16 -15.86 17.60
N ILE A 277 14.00 -16.57 18.72
CA ILE A 277 15.09 -16.87 19.65
C ILE A 277 16.15 -17.77 19.01
N GLN A 278 15.76 -18.74 18.19
CA GLN A 278 16.75 -19.55 17.46
C GLN A 278 17.61 -18.71 16.51
N LYS A 279 17.02 -17.65 15.91
CA LYS A 279 17.75 -16.70 15.05
C LYS A 279 18.59 -15.71 15.86
N ASN A 280 18.08 -15.24 16.99
CA ASN A 280 18.77 -14.28 17.86
C ASN A 280 18.65 -14.68 19.34
N PRO A 281 19.49 -15.62 19.83
CA PRO A 281 19.36 -16.19 21.16
C PRO A 281 19.74 -15.24 22.30
N ASP A 282 20.36 -14.09 21.98
CA ASP A 282 20.77 -13.08 22.95
C ASP A 282 19.84 -11.87 22.99
N ASP A 283 18.78 -11.85 22.17
CA ASP A 283 17.78 -10.79 22.22
C ASP A 283 16.88 -10.92 23.45
N ALA A 284 17.19 -10.14 24.48
CA ALA A 284 16.44 -10.07 25.73
C ALA A 284 14.95 -9.72 25.52
N THR A 285 14.60 -8.98 24.45
CA THR A 285 13.21 -8.56 24.21
C THR A 285 12.29 -9.73 23.85
N LEU A 286 12.84 -10.78 23.22
CA LEU A 286 12.09 -12.00 22.87
C LEU A 286 11.71 -12.81 24.12
N TYR A 287 12.63 -12.93 25.07
CA TYR A 287 12.34 -13.58 26.35
C TYR A 287 11.33 -12.79 27.18
N ASN A 288 11.42 -11.45 27.15
CA ASN A 288 10.39 -10.59 27.76
C ASN A 288 9.01 -10.82 27.13
N ALA A 289 8.94 -10.91 25.80
CA ALA A 289 7.70 -11.19 25.09
C ALA A 289 7.11 -12.56 25.47
N ILE A 290 7.93 -13.63 25.55
CA ILE A 290 7.48 -14.94 26.05
C ILE A 290 6.94 -14.82 27.48
N GLY A 291 7.66 -14.13 28.36
CA GLY A 291 7.24 -13.91 29.74
C GLY A 291 5.86 -13.24 29.82
N ARG A 292 5.62 -12.22 28.99
CA ARG A 292 4.31 -11.55 28.88
C ARG A 292 3.22 -12.47 28.34
N VAL A 293 3.50 -13.31 27.35
CA VAL A 293 2.53 -14.29 26.83
C VAL A 293 2.10 -15.29 27.92
N TYR A 294 3.04 -15.75 28.74
CA TYR A 294 2.70 -16.59 29.90
C TYR A 294 1.91 -15.81 30.96
N GLU A 295 2.32 -14.58 31.28
CA GLU A 295 1.65 -13.73 32.29
C GLU A 295 0.19 -13.46 31.93
N THR A 296 -0.05 -12.93 30.72
CA THR A 296 -1.38 -12.42 30.34
C THR A 296 -2.21 -13.42 29.56
N GLY A 297 -1.57 -14.20 28.70
CA GLY A 297 -2.24 -15.16 27.82
C GLY A 297 -2.63 -16.44 28.54
N PHE A 298 -1.66 -17.10 29.17
CA PHE A 298 -1.87 -18.36 29.88
C PHE A 298 -2.21 -18.17 31.37
N LYS A 299 -1.88 -17.01 31.95
CA LYS A 299 -1.92 -16.77 33.41
C LYS A 299 -1.04 -17.77 34.18
N ASP A 300 0.03 -18.23 33.53
CA ASP A 300 1.05 -19.10 34.11
C ASP A 300 2.17 -18.22 34.65
N TYR A 301 2.02 -17.82 35.90
CA TYR A 301 2.94 -16.87 36.53
C TYR A 301 4.33 -17.45 36.79
N ASP A 302 4.44 -18.77 36.94
CA ASP A 302 5.73 -19.44 37.17
C ASP A 302 6.59 -19.38 35.90
N ASN A 303 6.01 -19.72 34.74
CA ASN A 303 6.71 -19.57 33.47
C ASN A 303 6.93 -18.10 33.11
N ALA A 304 5.99 -17.20 33.42
CA ALA A 304 6.19 -15.77 33.24
C ALA A 304 7.44 -15.27 34.00
N GLU A 305 7.54 -15.58 35.31
CA GLU A 305 8.70 -15.20 36.13
C GLU A 305 10.00 -15.75 35.57
N LYS A 306 10.01 -17.03 35.17
CA LYS A 306 11.18 -17.70 34.59
C LYS A 306 11.70 -16.96 33.36
N TYR A 307 10.84 -16.67 32.39
CA TYR A 307 11.26 -16.04 31.13
C TYR A 307 11.58 -14.54 31.29
N LEU A 308 10.89 -13.83 32.19
CA LEU A 308 11.23 -12.45 32.52
C LEU A 308 12.59 -12.34 33.22
N LYS A 309 12.93 -13.29 34.11
CA LYS A 309 14.29 -13.37 34.67
C LYS A 309 15.33 -13.68 33.61
N LEU A 310 15.05 -14.62 32.70
CA LEU A 310 15.95 -14.93 31.59
C LEU A 310 16.19 -13.71 30.69
N ALA A 311 15.16 -12.88 30.44
CA ALA A 311 15.31 -11.61 29.75
C ALA A 311 16.31 -10.69 30.46
N LEU A 312 16.23 -10.58 31.79
CA LEU A 312 17.15 -9.76 32.60
C LEU A 312 18.54 -10.39 32.79
N GLU A 313 18.68 -11.70 32.62
CA GLU A 313 19.99 -12.36 32.52
C GLU A 313 20.69 -11.99 31.20
N LYS A 314 19.93 -11.86 30.11
CA LYS A 314 20.44 -11.43 28.80
C LYS A 314 20.74 -9.94 28.74
N ASP A 315 19.83 -9.11 29.25
CA ASP A 315 20.03 -7.67 29.41
C ASP A 315 19.51 -7.20 30.78
N PRO A 316 20.39 -7.01 31.77
CA PRO A 316 20.01 -6.55 33.11
C PRO A 316 19.34 -5.17 33.15
N ASN A 317 19.46 -4.37 32.09
CA ASN A 317 18.94 -3.01 32.00
C ASN A 317 17.74 -2.88 31.06
N LEU A 318 17.22 -3.99 30.53
CA LEU A 318 16.03 -3.96 29.67
C LEU A 318 14.81 -3.44 30.46
N THR A 319 14.48 -2.17 30.26
CA THR A 319 13.44 -1.47 31.03
C THR A 319 12.10 -2.20 30.98
N ASP A 320 11.69 -2.70 29.80
CA ASP A 320 10.41 -3.41 29.67
C ASP A 320 10.36 -4.74 30.43
N ALA A 321 11.50 -5.44 30.57
CA ALA A 321 11.58 -6.66 31.37
C ALA A 321 11.60 -6.35 32.87
N LEU A 322 12.27 -5.27 33.28
CA LEU A 322 12.21 -4.76 34.66
C LEU A 322 10.77 -4.40 35.03
N SER A 323 10.09 -3.59 34.23
CA SER A 323 8.68 -3.23 34.43
C SER A 323 7.78 -4.47 34.43
N SER A 324 8.01 -5.44 33.53
CA SER A 324 7.19 -6.64 33.46
C SER A 324 7.36 -7.55 34.67
N LEU A 325 8.59 -7.76 35.14
CA LEU A 325 8.84 -8.57 36.34
C LEU A 325 8.35 -7.87 37.61
N GLY A 326 8.52 -6.55 37.70
CA GLY A 326 7.94 -5.74 38.76
C GLY A 326 6.41 -5.87 38.79
N ARG A 327 5.76 -5.71 37.64
CA ARG A 327 4.31 -5.85 37.48
C ARG A 327 3.81 -7.25 37.85
N LEU A 328 4.53 -8.30 37.45
CA LEU A 328 4.20 -9.67 37.80
C LEU A 328 4.10 -9.86 39.32
N TYR A 329 5.16 -9.48 40.06
CA TYR A 329 5.16 -9.57 41.52
C TYR A 329 4.13 -8.66 42.17
N TYR A 330 3.92 -7.45 41.64
CA TYR A 330 2.89 -6.54 42.13
C TYR A 330 1.50 -7.15 42.00
N ASN A 331 1.16 -7.72 40.84
CA ASN A 331 -0.14 -8.34 40.60
C ASN A 331 -0.34 -9.56 41.50
N GLN A 332 0.69 -10.38 41.70
CA GLN A 332 0.64 -11.48 42.66
C GLN A 332 0.41 -10.97 44.10
N ALA A 333 1.03 -9.85 44.49
CA ALA A 333 0.84 -9.24 45.80
C ALA A 333 -0.61 -8.77 46.00
N VAL A 334 -1.17 -8.09 45.00
CA VAL A 334 -2.57 -7.61 45.01
C VAL A 334 -3.56 -8.77 45.06
N ASN A 335 -3.32 -9.84 44.29
CA ASN A 335 -4.12 -11.06 44.35
C ASN A 335 -4.07 -11.68 45.75
N LYS A 336 -2.87 -11.74 46.36
CA LYS A 336 -2.69 -12.25 47.73
C LYS A 336 -3.39 -11.40 48.79
N GLN A 337 -3.40 -10.08 48.66
CA GLN A 337 -4.22 -9.20 49.53
C GLN A 337 -5.71 -9.47 49.34
N SER A 338 -6.14 -9.65 48.10
CA SER A 338 -7.54 -9.93 47.78
C SER A 338 -8.00 -11.27 48.36
N GLU A 339 -7.17 -12.30 48.27
CA GLU A 339 -7.37 -13.59 48.93
C GLU A 339 -7.42 -13.45 50.45
N ALA A 340 -6.49 -12.69 51.05
CA ALA A 340 -6.47 -12.42 52.49
C ALA A 340 -7.80 -11.83 52.95
N ASN A 341 -8.34 -10.84 52.24
CA ASN A 341 -9.61 -10.18 52.59
C ASN A 341 -10.83 -11.13 52.63
N MET A 342 -10.73 -12.32 52.05
CA MET A 342 -11.78 -13.36 52.10
C MET A 342 -11.62 -14.32 53.29
N ILE A 343 -10.57 -14.18 54.10
CA ILE A 343 -10.23 -15.06 55.21
C ILE A 343 -10.71 -14.46 56.53
N ASN A 344 -11.62 -15.16 57.21
CA ASN A 344 -12.12 -14.76 58.54
C ASN A 344 -11.15 -15.12 59.69
N ASP A 345 -10.27 -16.11 59.48
CA ASP A 345 -9.29 -16.50 60.48
C ASP A 345 -8.17 -15.46 60.57
N SER A 346 -8.06 -14.79 61.71
CA SER A 346 -7.14 -13.67 61.90
C SER A 346 -5.67 -14.04 61.68
N LYS A 347 -5.26 -15.27 62.01
CA LYS A 347 -3.87 -15.69 61.82
C LYS A 347 -3.57 -15.92 60.34
N LYS A 348 -4.42 -16.67 59.64
CA LYS A 348 -4.28 -16.92 58.20
C LYS A 348 -4.39 -15.63 57.38
N TYR A 349 -5.28 -14.72 57.77
CA TYR A 349 -5.37 -13.38 57.19
C TYR A 349 -4.02 -12.66 57.26
N GLN A 350 -3.41 -12.65 58.45
CA GLN A 350 -2.12 -11.99 58.66
C GLN A 350 -0.97 -12.67 57.89
N ASP A 351 -1.00 -14.00 57.79
CA ASP A 351 -0.02 -14.77 57.03
C ASP A 351 -0.08 -14.45 55.52
N GLU A 352 -1.27 -14.40 54.91
CA GLU A 352 -1.44 -14.01 53.50
C GLU A 352 -1.05 -12.55 53.24
N LEU A 353 -1.37 -11.63 54.17
CA LEU A 353 -0.89 -10.25 54.07
C LEU A 353 0.63 -10.13 54.14
N ASN A 354 1.29 -10.98 54.93
CA ASN A 354 2.75 -11.01 54.98
C ASN A 354 3.33 -11.51 53.65
N ILE A 355 2.73 -12.52 53.03
CA ILE A 355 3.11 -12.99 51.68
C ILE A 355 2.98 -11.85 50.66
N ALA A 356 1.86 -11.12 50.68
CA ALA A 356 1.67 -9.96 49.81
C ALA A 356 2.74 -8.88 50.01
N LYS A 357 3.08 -8.55 51.27
CA LYS A 357 4.14 -7.60 51.58
C LYS A 357 5.50 -8.03 51.02
N GLU A 358 5.85 -9.32 51.13
CA GLU A 358 7.10 -9.83 50.56
C GLU A 358 7.11 -9.76 49.03
N LEU A 359 5.96 -9.97 48.37
CA LEU A 359 5.82 -9.79 46.92
C LEU A 359 5.97 -8.32 46.50
N PHE A 360 5.39 -7.37 47.24
CA PHE A 360 5.63 -5.94 46.99
C PHE A 360 7.11 -5.56 47.17
N LYS A 361 7.79 -6.11 48.19
CA LYS A 361 9.23 -5.91 48.37
C LYS A 361 10.05 -6.48 47.20
N LYS A 362 9.64 -7.62 46.64
CA LYS A 362 10.26 -8.18 45.42
C LYS A 362 10.01 -7.30 44.19
N ALA A 363 8.82 -6.73 44.04
CA ALA A 363 8.48 -5.85 42.92
C ALA A 363 9.27 -4.53 42.94
N LEU A 364 9.49 -3.98 44.14
CA LEU A 364 10.09 -2.66 44.35
C LEU A 364 11.40 -2.40 43.58
N PRO A 365 12.46 -3.22 43.71
CA PRO A 365 13.74 -2.93 43.05
C PRO A 365 13.62 -2.89 41.53
N TYR A 366 12.74 -3.70 40.93
CA TYR A 366 12.55 -3.71 39.47
C TYR A 366 11.85 -2.44 38.99
N PHE A 367 10.79 -2.01 39.67
CA PHE A 367 10.10 -0.77 39.34
C PHE A 367 10.98 0.46 39.58
N LYS A 368 11.80 0.48 40.65
CA LYS A 368 12.74 1.58 40.88
C LYS A 368 13.74 1.69 39.73
N LYS A 369 14.36 0.57 39.34
CA LYS A 369 15.32 0.55 38.24
C LYS A 369 14.67 0.89 36.89
N ALA A 370 13.45 0.43 36.65
CA ALA A 370 12.70 0.78 35.44
C ALA A 370 12.35 2.27 35.38
N HIS A 371 11.93 2.86 36.51
CA HIS A 371 11.64 4.29 36.63
C HIS A 371 12.90 5.14 36.48
N GLU A 372 14.02 4.72 37.06
CA GLU A 372 15.32 5.38 36.87
C GLU A 372 15.73 5.43 35.40
N ALA A 373 15.45 4.38 34.62
CA ALA A 373 15.74 4.31 33.19
C ALA A 373 14.75 5.14 32.34
N GLU A 374 13.46 5.13 32.68
CA GLU A 374 12.41 5.85 31.98
C GLU A 374 11.54 6.69 32.96
N PRO A 375 12.05 7.85 33.43
CA PRO A 375 11.36 8.64 34.46
C PRO A 375 10.02 9.23 33.99
N ALA A 376 9.78 9.33 32.68
CA ALA A 376 8.52 9.84 32.12
C ALA A 376 7.44 8.75 31.95
N LYS A 377 7.74 7.49 32.24
CA LYS A 377 6.80 6.38 32.01
C LYS A 377 5.83 6.25 33.18
N MET A 378 4.63 6.76 32.98
CA MET A 378 3.55 6.75 33.98
C MET A 378 3.27 5.36 34.56
N ASP A 379 3.37 4.28 33.76
CA ASP A 379 3.15 2.91 34.24
C ASP A 379 4.11 2.52 35.38
N ASN A 380 5.38 2.97 35.31
CA ASN A 380 6.36 2.70 36.35
C ASN A 380 6.05 3.48 37.63
N MET A 381 5.65 4.76 37.49
CA MET A 381 5.23 5.58 38.62
C MET A 381 4.00 5.01 39.33
N ILE A 382 2.99 4.56 38.57
CA ILE A 382 1.79 3.93 39.12
C ILE A 382 2.17 2.67 39.93
N GLY A 383 3.05 1.84 39.39
CA GLY A 383 3.58 0.67 40.10
C GLY A 383 4.29 1.04 41.40
N LEU A 384 5.20 2.01 41.35
CA LEU A 384 5.93 2.50 42.52
C LEU A 384 5.00 3.10 43.59
N ARG A 385 4.07 3.96 43.19
CA ARG A 385 3.06 4.56 44.06
C ARG A 385 2.25 3.49 44.79
N GLY A 386 1.78 2.47 44.06
CA GLY A 386 1.07 1.35 44.64
C GLY A 386 1.91 0.56 45.66
N ILE A 387 3.19 0.33 45.35
CA ILE A 387 4.13 -0.35 46.25
C ILE A 387 4.39 0.47 47.51
N TYR A 388 4.71 1.75 47.37
CA TYR A 388 5.00 2.63 48.50
C TYR A 388 3.81 2.75 49.46
N TYR A 389 2.59 2.85 48.91
CA TYR A 389 1.37 2.80 49.71
C TYR A 389 1.26 1.49 50.51
N ASN A 390 1.39 0.34 49.85
CA ASN A 390 1.22 -0.97 50.49
C ASN A 390 2.35 -1.35 51.48
N LEU A 391 3.54 -0.76 51.32
CA LEU A 391 4.67 -0.94 52.22
C LEU A 391 4.77 0.14 53.31
N ASN A 392 3.83 1.09 53.36
CA ASN A 392 3.84 2.25 54.28
C ASN A 392 5.11 3.13 54.16
N MET A 393 5.58 3.34 52.93
CA MET A 393 6.74 4.18 52.60
C MET A 393 6.27 5.61 52.30
N GLY A 394 5.86 6.33 53.36
CA GLY A 394 5.25 7.66 53.25
C GLY A 394 6.07 8.69 52.47
N PRO A 395 7.36 8.93 52.82
CA PRO A 395 8.19 9.90 52.11
C PRO A 395 8.35 9.59 50.62
N GLU A 396 8.53 8.33 50.26
CA GLU A 396 8.66 7.90 48.86
C GLU A 396 7.34 8.00 48.09
N LEU A 397 6.22 7.73 48.77
CA LEU A 397 4.87 7.92 48.21
C LEU A 397 4.62 9.39 47.88
N GLU A 398 4.90 10.31 48.79
CA GLU A 398 4.75 11.74 48.55
C GLU A 398 5.65 12.23 47.41
N ALA A 399 6.89 11.73 47.35
CA ALA A 399 7.83 12.09 46.29
C ALA A 399 7.35 11.64 44.90
N ILE A 400 6.89 10.38 44.75
CA ILE A 400 6.44 9.88 43.45
C ILE A 400 5.13 10.55 43.01
N GLU A 401 4.22 10.85 43.94
CA GLU A 401 2.97 11.59 43.63
C GLU A 401 3.26 13.03 43.18
N ALA A 402 4.25 13.69 43.80
CA ALA A 402 4.70 15.00 43.37
C ALA A 402 5.31 14.98 41.96
N GLU A 403 6.08 13.93 41.63
CA GLU A 403 6.66 13.73 40.30
C GLU A 403 5.57 13.50 39.24
N MET A 404 4.58 12.65 39.53
CA MET A 404 3.43 12.38 38.65
C MET A 404 2.63 13.64 38.31
N ASN A 405 2.51 14.59 39.24
CA ASN A 405 1.76 15.84 39.04
C ASN A 405 2.52 16.90 38.21
N GLN A 406 3.81 16.68 37.94
CA GLN A 406 4.65 17.61 37.16
C GLN A 406 4.74 17.26 35.68
N GLN A 407 4.21 16.09 35.28
CA GLN A 407 4.13 15.62 33.89
C GLN A 407 2.74 15.88 33.34
#